data_AF-A0A0M6WJ44-F1
#
_entry.id   AF-A0A0M6WJ44-F1
#
_cell.length_a   1.000
_cell.length_b   1.000
_cell.length_c   1.000
_cell.angle_alpha   90.00
_cell.angle_beta   90.00
_cell.angle_gamma   90.00
#
_symmetry.space_group_name_H-M   'P 1'
#
loop_
_entity.id
_entity.type
_entity.pdbx_description
1 polymer ?
#
loop_
_entity_poly.entity_id
_entity_poly.type
_entity_poly.pdbx_seq_one_letter_code
_entity_poly.pdbx_strand_id
1 'polypeptide(L)'
;MGKKRIIIFGTGSISKYLTEHLKSDVEIIAYLTSDGADDINGKTVLPLNQLRTIEYDYIVIAFGNTPKGIEVLKAENVPPEKIVGYAYSGSDYETNLLQKECDRLVHECLSDERIPELFDLPQKRYYVCGMNIQENQNVISRDYVREQTLSLLAEEIVRKKVPGNVAEIGVSQGILARKMNILFPDRTLYLFDTYNGLPEEDKARAVSQGWGEKLYALGERGTPVEKVLEIMPYRDRCVIKQGKFPDTFDLQGELALVSLDLDFYESTKRGLEVLYPHLSEGGYIMVHDYNNLAFTETKNAVTEFCDEHHVACVPIPDVAGTVVLVK
;
A
#
# COMPACT_ATOMS: atom_id res chain seq x y z
N MET A 1 -7.91 -20.11 -43.20
CA MET A 1 -8.83 -19.90 -42.06
C MET A 1 -9.20 -18.42 -42.05
N GLY A 2 -10.48 -18.09 -41.91
CA GLY A 2 -10.92 -16.69 -41.80
C GLY A 2 -10.40 -16.05 -40.50
N LYS A 3 -10.25 -14.73 -40.49
CA LYS A 3 -9.93 -13.98 -39.26
C LYS A 3 -11.08 -14.10 -38.26
N LYS A 4 -10.76 -14.18 -36.97
CA LYS A 4 -11.78 -14.12 -35.90
C LYS A 4 -12.32 -12.70 -35.82
N ARG A 5 -13.64 -12.55 -35.88
CA ARG A 5 -14.35 -11.26 -35.90
C ARG A 5 -14.85 -10.94 -34.51
N ILE A 6 -14.36 -9.84 -33.93
CA ILE A 6 -14.74 -9.43 -32.58
C ILE A 6 -15.37 -8.04 -32.56
N ILE A 7 -16.25 -7.83 -31.59
CA ILE A 7 -16.78 -6.52 -31.21
C ILE A 7 -16.16 -6.14 -29.86
N ILE A 8 -15.69 -4.89 -29.71
CA ILE A 8 -15.20 -4.39 -28.42
C ILE A 8 -16.31 -3.57 -27.75
N PHE A 9 -16.77 -3.99 -26.58
CA PHE A 9 -17.77 -3.28 -25.80
C PHE A 9 -17.10 -2.28 -24.85
N GLY A 10 -17.28 -1.00 -25.12
CA GLY A 10 -16.59 0.12 -24.48
C GLY A 10 -15.59 0.82 -25.40
N THR A 11 -15.31 2.09 -25.12
CA THR A 11 -14.43 2.96 -25.94
C THR A 11 -13.31 3.63 -25.11
N GLY A 12 -13.05 3.12 -23.90
CA GLY A 12 -12.10 3.70 -22.95
C GLY A 12 -10.63 3.27 -23.16
N SER A 13 -9.79 3.52 -22.16
CA SER A 13 -8.35 3.19 -22.19
C SER A 13 -8.07 1.71 -22.42
N ILE A 14 -8.90 0.81 -21.86
CA ILE A 14 -8.80 -0.63 -22.08
C ILE A 14 -9.08 -0.99 -23.55
N SER A 15 -10.10 -0.40 -24.17
CA SER A 15 -10.41 -0.60 -25.59
C SER A 15 -9.27 -0.15 -26.50
N LYS A 16 -8.64 1.00 -26.17
CA LYS A 16 -7.44 1.48 -26.87
C LYS A 16 -6.30 0.45 -26.76
N TYR A 17 -5.98 0.02 -25.54
CA TYR A 17 -4.92 -0.95 -25.29
C TYR A 17 -5.15 -2.27 -26.05
N LEU A 18 -6.37 -2.82 -26.00
CA LEU A 18 -6.72 -4.04 -26.71
C LEU A 18 -6.60 -3.92 -28.23
N THR A 19 -6.95 -2.75 -28.77
CA THR A 19 -6.85 -2.46 -30.21
C THR A 19 -5.39 -2.42 -30.67
N GLU A 20 -4.52 -1.78 -29.89
CA GLU A 20 -3.08 -1.67 -30.18
C GLU A 20 -2.35 -3.04 -30.11
N HIS A 21 -2.91 -4.01 -29.39
CA HIS A 21 -2.33 -5.34 -29.16
C HIS A 21 -3.12 -6.47 -29.87
N LEU A 22 -3.92 -6.13 -30.88
CA LEU A 22 -4.71 -7.10 -31.63
C LEU A 22 -3.82 -8.07 -32.41
N LYS A 23 -4.09 -9.37 -32.30
CA LYS A 23 -3.37 -10.39 -33.09
C LYS A 23 -3.72 -10.26 -34.59
N SER A 24 -2.79 -10.67 -35.45
CA SER A 24 -2.92 -10.58 -36.90
C SER A 24 -4.07 -11.42 -37.49
N ASP A 25 -4.50 -12.47 -36.79
CA ASP A 25 -5.60 -13.37 -37.14
C ASP A 25 -6.95 -12.94 -36.54
N VAL A 26 -7.01 -11.78 -35.87
CA VAL A 26 -8.22 -11.20 -35.29
C VAL A 26 -8.56 -9.88 -35.98
N GLU A 27 -9.84 -9.62 -36.16
CA GLU A 27 -10.36 -8.37 -36.71
C GLU A 27 -11.41 -7.77 -35.76
N ILE A 28 -11.21 -6.51 -35.39
CA ILE A 28 -12.25 -5.70 -34.77
C ILE A 28 -13.20 -5.22 -35.86
N ILE A 29 -14.44 -5.67 -35.82
CA ILE A 29 -15.45 -5.30 -36.83
C ILE A 29 -16.28 -4.09 -36.42
N ALA A 30 -16.41 -3.85 -35.10
CA ALA A 30 -17.10 -2.69 -34.55
C ALA A 30 -16.71 -2.48 -33.08
N TYR A 31 -16.98 -1.29 -32.57
CA TYR A 31 -17.10 -1.03 -31.15
C TYR A 31 -18.57 -0.97 -30.76
N LEU A 32 -18.87 -1.18 -29.49
CA LEU A 32 -20.23 -1.16 -28.95
C LEU A 32 -20.29 -0.17 -27.79
N THR A 33 -21.33 0.64 -27.75
CA THR A 33 -21.68 1.52 -26.62
C THR A 33 -23.20 1.50 -26.42
N SER A 34 -23.70 2.08 -25.32
CA SER A 34 -25.14 2.10 -25.05
C SER A 34 -25.92 2.88 -26.11
N ASP A 35 -25.43 4.07 -26.48
CA ASP A 35 -26.15 5.03 -27.33
C ASP A 35 -25.54 5.20 -28.74
N GLY A 36 -24.48 4.44 -29.07
CA GLY A 36 -23.64 4.68 -30.25
C GLY A 36 -22.64 5.82 -30.04
N ALA A 37 -21.75 6.06 -31.00
CA ALA A 37 -20.82 7.20 -31.00
C ALA A 37 -20.26 7.43 -32.42
N ASP A 38 -19.44 8.48 -32.58
CA ASP A 38 -18.60 8.66 -33.78
C ASP A 38 -17.64 7.47 -33.96
N ASP A 39 -17.17 7.27 -35.19
CA ASP A 39 -16.27 6.16 -35.50
C ASP A 39 -14.95 6.23 -34.72
N ILE A 40 -14.38 5.06 -34.45
CA ILE A 40 -13.07 4.94 -33.78
C ILE A 40 -12.14 4.20 -34.74
N ASN A 41 -11.10 4.89 -35.20
CA ASN A 41 -10.10 4.36 -36.12
C ASN A 41 -10.73 3.76 -37.41
N GLY A 42 -11.76 4.41 -37.95
CA GLY A 42 -12.47 3.92 -39.15
C GLY A 42 -13.34 2.69 -38.91
N LYS A 43 -13.61 2.33 -37.65
CA LYS A 43 -14.55 1.28 -37.27
C LYS A 43 -15.78 1.90 -36.61
N THR A 44 -16.96 1.46 -37.05
CA THR A 44 -18.23 1.95 -36.55
C THR A 44 -18.40 1.66 -35.06
N VAL A 45 -18.95 2.62 -34.32
CA VAL A 45 -19.41 2.42 -32.95
C VAL A 45 -20.93 2.22 -32.98
N LEU A 46 -21.37 1.03 -32.60
CA LEU A 46 -22.75 0.62 -32.69
C LEU A 46 -23.47 0.85 -31.36
N PRO A 47 -24.73 1.30 -31.40
CA PRO A 47 -25.61 1.21 -30.25
C PRO A 47 -25.99 -0.26 -29.97
N LEU A 48 -26.28 -0.57 -28.71
CA LEU A 48 -26.63 -1.93 -28.25
C LEU A 48 -27.75 -2.59 -29.08
N ASN A 49 -28.78 -1.82 -29.44
CA ASN A 49 -29.93 -2.32 -30.20
C ASN A 49 -29.60 -2.82 -31.62
N GLN A 50 -28.44 -2.44 -32.18
CA GLN A 50 -28.01 -2.86 -33.51
C GLN A 50 -27.15 -4.13 -33.47
N LEU A 51 -26.82 -4.65 -32.28
CA LEU A 51 -25.95 -5.81 -32.12
C LEU A 51 -26.46 -7.06 -32.86
N ARG A 52 -27.78 -7.21 -33.00
CA ARG A 52 -28.42 -8.34 -33.70
C ARG A 52 -28.26 -8.32 -35.22
N THR A 53 -27.83 -7.18 -35.78
CA THR A 53 -27.72 -6.99 -37.23
C THR A 53 -26.35 -7.40 -37.77
N ILE A 54 -25.43 -7.82 -36.90
CA ILE A 54 -24.04 -8.08 -37.25
C ILE A 54 -23.62 -9.47 -36.77
N GLU A 55 -22.94 -10.20 -37.64
CA GLU A 55 -22.29 -11.45 -37.29
C GLU A 55 -20.92 -11.22 -36.65
N TYR A 56 -20.69 -11.88 -35.51
CA TYR A 56 -19.44 -11.85 -34.76
C TYR A 56 -19.16 -13.21 -34.10
N ASP A 57 -17.88 -13.47 -33.85
CA ASP A 57 -17.41 -14.62 -33.08
C ASP A 57 -17.48 -14.33 -31.58
N TYR A 58 -16.98 -13.17 -31.15
CA TYR A 58 -16.96 -12.77 -29.74
C TYR A 58 -17.24 -11.28 -29.53
N ILE A 59 -17.75 -10.95 -28.34
CA ILE A 59 -17.82 -9.58 -27.81
C ILE A 59 -16.89 -9.49 -26.61
N VAL A 60 -15.90 -8.59 -26.68
CA VAL A 60 -14.93 -8.36 -25.62
C VAL A 60 -15.35 -7.16 -24.79
N ILE A 61 -15.65 -7.35 -23.52
CA ILE A 61 -15.98 -6.26 -22.58
C ILE A 61 -14.68 -5.58 -22.17
N ALA A 62 -14.55 -4.31 -22.53
CA ALA A 62 -13.33 -3.50 -22.42
C ALA A 62 -13.54 -2.28 -21.52
N PHE A 63 -14.18 -2.47 -20.37
CA PHE A 63 -14.31 -1.48 -19.30
C PHE A 63 -14.33 -2.14 -17.92
N GLY A 64 -14.04 -1.37 -16.88
CA GLY A 64 -13.76 -1.88 -15.53
C GLY A 64 -14.91 -2.69 -14.91
N ASN A 65 -16.16 -2.26 -15.09
CA ASN A 65 -17.32 -3.00 -14.58
C ASN A 65 -17.75 -4.13 -15.53
N THR A 66 -16.90 -5.15 -15.66
CA THR A 66 -17.16 -6.29 -16.54
C THR A 66 -18.46 -7.06 -16.18
N PRO A 67 -18.81 -7.29 -14.89
CA PRO A 67 -20.09 -7.90 -14.53
C PRO A 67 -21.30 -7.16 -15.12
N LYS A 68 -21.31 -5.81 -15.04
CA LYS A 68 -22.39 -5.03 -15.63
C LYS A 68 -22.46 -5.15 -17.14
N GLY A 69 -21.30 -5.21 -17.81
CA GLY A 69 -21.24 -5.48 -19.25
C GLY A 69 -21.84 -6.84 -19.62
N ILE A 70 -21.58 -7.88 -18.82
CA ILE A 70 -22.16 -9.22 -19.02
C ILE A 70 -23.69 -9.16 -18.87
N GLU A 71 -24.22 -8.50 -17.84
CA GLU A 71 -25.66 -8.33 -17.65
C GLU A 71 -26.34 -7.66 -18.85
N VAL A 72 -25.74 -6.58 -19.36
CA VAL A 72 -26.25 -5.84 -20.51
C VAL A 72 -26.29 -6.73 -21.76
N LEU A 73 -25.20 -7.47 -22.04
CA LEU A 73 -25.15 -8.36 -23.20
C LEU A 73 -26.11 -9.55 -23.06
N LYS A 74 -26.31 -10.08 -21.84
CA LYS A 74 -27.32 -11.12 -21.58
C LYS A 74 -28.74 -10.61 -21.80
N ALA A 75 -29.05 -9.38 -21.39
CA ALA A 75 -30.35 -8.75 -21.65
C ALA A 75 -30.62 -8.60 -23.16
N GLU A 76 -29.56 -8.39 -23.96
CA GLU A 76 -29.64 -8.38 -25.43
C GLU A 76 -29.63 -9.77 -26.09
N ASN A 77 -29.72 -10.84 -25.31
CA ASN A 77 -29.70 -12.23 -25.76
C ASN A 77 -28.39 -12.65 -26.47
N VAL A 78 -27.25 -12.07 -26.08
CA VAL A 78 -25.94 -12.53 -26.54
C VAL A 78 -25.62 -13.89 -25.89
N PRO A 79 -25.24 -14.92 -26.65
CA PRO A 79 -24.87 -16.21 -26.09
C PRO A 79 -23.68 -16.10 -25.12
N PRO A 80 -23.74 -16.68 -23.91
CA PRO A 80 -22.68 -16.56 -22.90
C PRO A 80 -21.29 -16.96 -23.40
N GLU A 81 -21.19 -17.98 -24.25
CA GLU A 81 -19.96 -18.48 -24.83
C GLU A 81 -19.29 -17.49 -25.81
N LYS A 82 -20.02 -16.48 -26.27
CA LYS A 82 -19.50 -15.40 -27.11
C LYS A 82 -19.05 -14.18 -26.31
N ILE A 83 -19.29 -14.12 -25.00
CA ILE A 83 -18.95 -12.98 -24.15
C ILE A 83 -17.57 -13.23 -23.52
N VAL A 84 -16.64 -12.30 -23.76
CA VAL A 84 -15.28 -12.35 -23.22
C VAL A 84 -15.06 -11.15 -22.31
N GLY A 85 -14.86 -11.40 -21.02
CA GLY A 85 -14.51 -10.33 -20.07
C GLY A 85 -13.01 -10.08 -20.05
N TYR A 86 -12.55 -8.87 -20.37
CA TYR A 86 -11.13 -8.53 -20.28
C TYR A 86 -10.62 -8.54 -18.82
N ALA A 87 -11.44 -8.07 -17.88
CA ALA A 87 -11.11 -7.94 -16.46
C ALA A 87 -12.06 -8.76 -15.57
N TYR A 88 -12.52 -9.93 -16.03
CA TYR A 88 -13.45 -10.76 -15.26
C TYR A 88 -12.74 -11.90 -14.55
N SER A 89 -12.61 -11.79 -13.23
CA SER A 89 -12.22 -12.88 -12.32
C SER A 89 -13.41 -13.73 -11.86
N GLY A 90 -14.65 -13.33 -12.15
CA GLY A 90 -15.85 -13.94 -11.58
C GLY A 90 -16.46 -13.17 -10.40
N SER A 91 -15.70 -12.29 -9.75
CA SER A 91 -16.10 -11.62 -8.51
C SER A 91 -15.45 -10.24 -8.42
N ASP A 92 -16.19 -9.21 -8.02
CA ASP A 92 -15.57 -8.03 -7.40
C ASP A 92 -15.37 -8.28 -5.90
N TYR A 93 -14.53 -7.47 -5.25
CA TYR A 93 -14.23 -7.61 -3.82
C TYR A 93 -15.51 -7.50 -2.96
N GLU A 94 -16.45 -6.65 -3.36
CA GLU A 94 -17.69 -6.34 -2.63
C GLU A 94 -18.77 -7.43 -2.75
N THR A 95 -18.72 -8.26 -3.79
CA THR A 95 -19.72 -9.31 -4.07
C THR A 95 -19.20 -10.72 -3.89
N ASN A 96 -17.91 -10.88 -3.56
CA ASN A 96 -17.32 -12.17 -3.28
C ASN A 96 -17.99 -12.82 -2.05
N LEU A 97 -18.66 -13.95 -2.27
CA LEU A 97 -19.30 -14.75 -1.21
C LEU A 97 -18.33 -15.13 -0.10
N LEU A 98 -17.07 -15.40 -0.45
CA LEU A 98 -16.03 -15.73 0.52
C LEU A 98 -15.70 -14.52 1.40
N GLN A 99 -15.64 -13.32 0.82
CA GLN A 99 -15.38 -12.09 1.57
C GLN A 99 -16.55 -11.76 2.50
N LYS A 100 -17.79 -11.84 2.01
CA LYS A 100 -18.99 -11.62 2.84
C LYS A 100 -19.09 -12.60 4.00
N GLU A 101 -18.74 -13.87 3.77
CA GLU A 101 -18.74 -14.88 4.82
C GLU A 101 -17.58 -14.69 5.80
N CYS A 102 -16.40 -14.27 5.33
CA CYS A 102 -15.30 -13.88 6.19
C CYS A 102 -15.68 -12.68 7.08
N ASP A 103 -16.26 -11.61 6.52
CA ASP A 103 -16.67 -10.42 7.27
C ASP A 103 -17.72 -10.76 8.33
N ARG A 104 -18.71 -11.60 7.97
CA ARG A 104 -19.74 -12.08 8.89
C ARG A 104 -19.14 -12.89 10.04
N LEU A 105 -18.31 -13.88 9.73
CA LEU A 105 -17.67 -14.74 10.73
C LEU A 105 -16.75 -13.96 11.66
N VAL A 106 -16.03 -12.98 11.11
CA VAL A 106 -15.18 -12.06 11.86
C VAL A 106 -16.01 -11.30 12.90
N HIS A 107 -17.05 -10.60 12.43
CA HIS A 107 -17.91 -9.80 13.27
C HIS A 107 -18.58 -10.63 14.38
N GLU A 108 -19.02 -11.85 14.05
CA GLU A 108 -19.65 -12.75 15.02
C GLU A 108 -18.66 -13.38 16.01
N CYS A 109 -17.39 -13.58 15.64
CA CYS A 109 -16.42 -14.29 16.48
C CYS A 109 -15.50 -13.38 17.29
N LEU A 110 -15.32 -12.12 16.89
CA LEU A 110 -14.27 -11.26 17.43
C LEU A 110 -14.82 -9.94 17.97
N SER A 111 -16.01 -9.49 17.56
CA SER A 111 -16.70 -8.36 18.15
C SER A 111 -17.47 -8.83 19.38
N ASP A 112 -16.99 -8.45 20.56
CA ASP A 112 -17.71 -8.71 21.80
C ASP A 112 -18.86 -7.71 21.96
N GLU A 113 -20.10 -8.20 21.95
CA GLU A 113 -21.33 -7.38 22.04
C GLU A 113 -21.35 -6.47 23.28
N ARG A 114 -20.51 -6.74 24.29
CA ARG A 114 -20.38 -5.91 25.48
C ARG A 114 -19.51 -4.66 25.26
N ILE A 115 -18.69 -4.60 24.21
CA ILE A 115 -17.79 -3.46 23.97
C ILE A 115 -18.56 -2.13 23.84
N PRO A 116 -19.65 -2.04 23.05
CA PRO A 116 -20.47 -0.83 23.02
C PRO A 116 -21.22 -0.54 24.33
N GLU A 117 -21.50 -1.55 25.14
CA GLU A 117 -22.11 -1.36 26.48
C GLU A 117 -21.09 -0.81 27.49
N LEU A 118 -19.81 -1.13 27.30
CA LEU A 118 -18.71 -0.80 28.21
C LEU A 118 -17.97 0.50 27.85
N PHE A 119 -17.97 0.91 26.57
CA PHE A 119 -17.13 2.01 26.07
C PHE A 119 -17.83 2.90 25.03
N ASP A 120 -17.82 4.21 25.25
CA ASP A 120 -18.20 5.23 24.26
C ASP A 120 -17.00 5.52 23.32
N LEU A 121 -16.77 4.61 22.37
CA LEU A 121 -15.67 4.77 21.40
C LEU A 121 -16.05 5.76 20.28
N PRO A 122 -15.16 6.69 19.89
CA PRO A 122 -15.43 7.63 18.80
C PRO A 122 -15.58 6.91 17.46
N GLN A 123 -16.55 7.35 16.65
CA GLN A 123 -16.77 6.79 15.31
C GLN A 123 -15.58 7.08 14.39
N LYS A 124 -14.87 6.02 13.96
CA LYS A 124 -13.79 6.13 12.96
C LYS A 124 -14.40 6.52 11.60
N ARG A 125 -14.00 7.69 11.06
CA ARG A 125 -14.57 8.28 9.82
C ARG A 125 -13.80 7.93 8.54
N TYR A 126 -12.77 7.12 8.64
CA TYR A 126 -11.91 6.73 7.53
C TYR A 126 -11.42 5.29 7.73
N TYR A 127 -11.26 4.57 6.63
CA TYR A 127 -10.75 3.21 6.63
C TYR A 127 -9.27 3.27 6.28
N VAL A 128 -8.43 2.92 7.25
CA VAL A 128 -7.02 2.60 7.01
C VAL A 128 -7.03 1.17 6.47
N CYS A 129 -6.39 0.90 5.33
CA CYS A 129 -6.25 -0.38 4.62
C CYS A 129 -5.23 -1.26 5.38
N GLY A 130 -5.57 -1.57 6.63
CA GLY A 130 -5.81 -2.97 6.91
C GLY A 130 -7.25 -3.28 6.44
N MET A 131 -7.74 -4.49 6.32
CA MET A 131 -7.79 -5.39 7.47
C MET A 131 -7.84 -4.67 8.85
N ASN A 132 -8.40 -3.46 8.94
CA ASN A 132 -8.86 -2.95 10.21
C ASN A 132 -9.98 -3.85 10.57
N ILE A 133 -9.73 -4.60 11.60
CA ILE A 133 -10.80 -5.05 12.39
C ILE A 133 -10.37 -4.73 13.82
N GLN A 134 -11.29 -4.53 14.74
CA GLN A 134 -10.98 -4.80 16.14
C GLN A 134 -10.63 -6.30 16.37
N GLU A 135 -10.26 -7.04 15.32
CA GLU A 135 -10.52 -8.46 15.11
C GLU A 135 -9.32 -9.06 14.35
N ASN A 136 -8.67 -10.04 14.97
CA ASN A 136 -7.58 -10.83 14.39
C ASN A 136 -7.97 -11.42 13.02
N GLN A 137 -7.26 -11.09 11.93
CA GLN A 137 -7.24 -11.96 10.75
C GLN A 137 -5.87 -12.08 10.08
N ASN A 138 -5.39 -13.32 10.06
CA ASN A 138 -4.26 -13.85 9.31
C ASN A 138 -4.55 -13.98 7.80
N VAL A 139 -4.97 -12.90 7.12
CA VAL A 139 -5.23 -12.94 5.66
C VAL A 139 -4.11 -12.29 4.85
N ILE A 140 -3.42 -11.29 5.41
CA ILE A 140 -2.14 -10.80 4.87
C ILE A 140 -1.09 -11.04 5.95
N SER A 141 -0.14 -11.93 5.66
CA SER A 141 0.91 -12.30 6.61
C SER A 141 1.91 -11.18 6.90
N ARG A 142 1.81 -10.02 6.21
CA ARG A 142 2.80 -8.92 6.20
C ARG A 142 2.13 -7.57 5.90
N ASP A 143 2.77 -6.48 6.27
CA ASP A 143 2.28 -5.11 6.08
C ASP A 143 2.33 -4.66 4.60
N TYR A 144 1.47 -5.24 3.77
CA TYR A 144 1.53 -5.11 2.31
C TYR A 144 1.45 -3.66 1.83
N VAL A 145 0.55 -2.85 2.42
CA VAL A 145 0.36 -1.46 1.98
C VAL A 145 1.61 -0.62 2.27
N ARG A 146 2.21 -0.76 3.46
CA ARG A 146 3.49 -0.11 3.79
C ARG A 146 4.61 -0.56 2.86
N GLU A 147 4.74 -1.87 2.65
CA GLU A 147 5.77 -2.46 1.81
C GLU A 147 5.66 -2.08 0.32
N GLN A 148 4.44 -2.02 -0.22
CA GLN A 148 4.22 -1.58 -1.60
C GLN A 148 4.40 -0.08 -1.75
N THR A 149 3.97 0.71 -0.76
CA THR A 149 4.28 2.14 -0.73
C THR A 149 5.79 2.35 -0.80
N LEU A 150 6.55 1.67 0.08
CA LEU A 150 8.01 1.71 0.07
C LEU A 150 8.57 1.41 -1.34
N SER A 151 8.03 0.39 -2.02
CA SER A 151 8.46 0.00 -3.37
C SER A 151 8.18 1.08 -4.42
N LEU A 152 7.00 1.71 -4.36
CA LEU A 152 6.60 2.81 -5.26
C LEU A 152 7.42 4.08 -5.02
N LEU A 153 7.69 4.42 -3.75
CA LEU A 153 8.57 5.54 -3.40
C LEU A 153 9.99 5.30 -3.90
N ALA A 154 10.49 4.05 -3.81
CA ALA A 154 11.79 3.69 -4.34
C ALA A 154 11.87 3.85 -5.87
N GLU A 155 10.83 3.44 -6.60
CA GLU A 155 10.73 3.66 -8.04
C GLU A 155 10.76 5.15 -8.39
N GLU A 156 10.02 5.99 -7.65
CA GLU A 156 10.02 7.44 -7.84
C GLU A 156 11.39 8.08 -7.56
N ILE A 157 12.07 7.67 -6.48
CA ILE A 157 13.43 8.11 -6.15
C ILE A 157 14.40 7.79 -7.29
N VAL A 158 14.32 6.57 -7.84
CA VAL A 158 15.19 6.13 -8.94
C VAL A 158 14.86 6.92 -10.21
N ARG A 159 13.57 7.05 -10.57
CA ARG A 159 13.11 7.77 -11.76
C ARG A 159 13.55 9.24 -11.74
N LYS A 160 13.41 9.90 -10.59
CA LYS A 160 13.80 11.31 -10.39
C LYS A 160 15.29 11.50 -10.14
N LYS A 161 16.05 10.41 -9.96
CA LYS A 161 17.48 10.43 -9.60
C LYS A 161 17.75 11.24 -8.34
N VAL A 162 16.90 11.09 -7.33
CA VAL A 162 17.07 11.79 -6.03
C VAL A 162 18.40 11.34 -5.42
N PRO A 163 19.29 12.28 -5.05
CA PRO A 163 20.58 11.95 -4.44
C PRO A 163 20.42 11.41 -3.02
N GLY A 164 21.49 10.86 -2.45
CA GLY A 164 21.51 10.41 -1.06
C GLY A 164 21.37 8.90 -0.84
N ASN A 165 21.57 8.47 0.39
CA ASN A 165 21.48 7.07 0.81
C ASN A 165 20.12 6.78 1.44
N VAL A 166 19.92 5.57 1.97
CA VAL A 166 18.66 5.20 2.63
C VAL A 166 18.89 4.80 4.08
N ALA A 167 17.91 5.03 4.94
CA ALA A 167 18.02 4.73 6.37
C ALA A 167 16.74 4.10 6.93
N GLU A 168 16.91 3.19 7.88
CA GLU A 168 15.83 2.74 8.77
C GLU A 168 16.22 3.04 10.22
N ILE A 169 15.28 3.63 10.95
CA ILE A 169 15.40 3.96 12.37
C ILE A 169 14.31 3.18 13.10
N GLY A 170 14.73 2.27 14.00
CA GLY A 170 13.85 1.22 14.54
C GLY A 170 13.83 0.02 13.60
N VAL A 171 14.90 -0.77 13.62
CA VAL A 171 15.13 -1.87 12.67
C VAL A 171 14.44 -3.16 13.13
N SER A 172 14.31 -3.37 14.43
CA SER A 172 13.72 -4.59 15.01
C SER A 172 14.38 -5.86 14.42
N GLN A 173 13.61 -6.74 13.77
CA GLN A 173 14.12 -7.96 13.13
C GLN A 173 14.71 -7.74 11.72
N GLY A 174 14.71 -6.50 11.21
CA GLY A 174 15.29 -6.14 9.91
C GLY A 174 14.45 -6.51 8.69
N ILE A 175 13.16 -6.83 8.85
CA ILE A 175 12.30 -7.28 7.75
C ILE A 175 12.10 -6.18 6.70
N LEU A 176 11.88 -4.94 7.15
CA LEU A 176 11.69 -3.80 6.27
C LEU A 176 13.04 -3.26 5.74
N ALA A 177 14.09 -3.18 6.57
CA ALA A 177 15.47 -2.98 6.11
C ALA A 177 15.86 -3.91 4.97
N ARG A 178 15.54 -5.21 5.05
CA ARG A 178 15.83 -6.17 3.98
C ARG A 178 15.16 -5.76 2.66
N LYS A 179 13.94 -5.24 2.71
CA LYS A 179 13.24 -4.75 1.51
C LYS A 179 13.89 -3.49 0.96
N MET A 180 14.25 -2.54 1.83
CA MET A 180 15.02 -1.36 1.41
C MET A 180 16.35 -1.76 0.75
N ASN A 181 17.04 -2.76 1.30
CA ASN A 181 18.29 -3.28 0.75
C ASN A 181 18.09 -3.90 -0.65
N ILE A 182 16.98 -4.59 -0.90
CA ILE A 182 16.62 -5.11 -2.23
C ILE A 182 16.33 -3.97 -3.22
N LEU A 183 15.56 -2.96 -2.79
CA LEU A 183 15.08 -1.87 -3.64
C LEU A 183 16.18 -0.88 -3.99
N PHE A 184 17.20 -0.75 -3.14
CA PHE A 184 18.33 0.16 -3.34
C PHE A 184 19.68 -0.59 -3.29
N PRO A 185 19.95 -1.50 -4.24
CA PRO A 185 21.15 -2.36 -4.21
C PRO A 185 22.47 -1.59 -4.29
N ASP A 186 22.44 -0.39 -4.88
CA ASP A 186 23.60 0.46 -5.11
C ASP A 186 23.79 1.58 -4.07
N ARG A 187 22.86 1.73 -3.11
CA ARG A 187 22.93 2.76 -2.07
C ARG A 187 23.32 2.16 -0.74
N THR A 188 23.98 2.94 0.10
CA THR A 188 24.23 2.55 1.48
C THR A 188 22.91 2.55 2.25
N LEU A 189 22.66 1.50 3.02
CA LEU A 189 21.54 1.38 3.95
C LEU A 189 22.04 1.55 5.38
N TYR A 190 21.70 2.66 6.01
CA TYR A 190 22.00 2.91 7.42
C TYR A 190 20.91 2.32 8.32
N LEU A 191 21.33 1.55 9.32
CA LEU A 191 20.43 0.79 10.19
C LEU A 191 20.62 1.24 11.65
N PHE A 192 19.73 2.12 12.12
CA PHE A 192 19.76 2.69 13.47
C PHE A 192 18.84 1.91 14.40
N ASP A 193 19.43 1.27 15.39
CA ASP A 193 18.69 0.54 16.44
C ASP A 193 19.59 0.37 17.65
N THR A 194 19.03 0.09 18.82
CA THR A 194 19.82 -0.31 19.98
C THR A 194 20.36 -1.73 19.83
N TYR A 195 19.66 -2.59 19.07
CA TYR A 195 19.86 -4.04 18.92
C TYR A 195 19.79 -4.84 20.24
N ASN A 196 19.53 -4.15 21.35
CA ASN A 196 19.47 -4.68 22.72
C ASN A 196 18.09 -4.40 23.36
N GLY A 197 17.09 -4.05 22.54
CA GLY A 197 15.73 -3.72 22.96
C GLY A 197 15.58 -2.27 23.43
N LEU A 198 14.44 -1.95 24.03
CA LEU A 198 14.15 -0.60 24.49
C LEU A 198 15.18 -0.11 25.55
N PRO A 199 15.63 1.16 25.49
CA PRO A 199 16.43 1.79 26.54
C PRO A 199 15.71 1.76 27.90
N GLU A 200 16.44 1.71 29.01
CA GLU A 200 15.81 1.50 30.33
C GLU A 200 14.91 2.64 30.80
N GLU A 201 15.19 3.88 30.39
CA GLU A 201 14.31 5.02 30.61
C GLU A 201 12.98 4.88 29.87
N ASP A 202 13.02 4.41 28.63
CA ASP A 202 11.83 4.19 27.80
C ASP A 202 11.03 2.98 28.32
N LYS A 203 11.73 1.92 28.78
CA LYS A 203 11.08 0.80 29.49
C LYS A 203 10.41 1.26 30.78
N ALA A 204 11.09 2.07 31.59
CA ALA A 204 10.52 2.57 32.85
C ALA A 204 9.27 3.43 32.59
N ARG A 205 9.30 4.28 31.56
CA ARG A 205 8.15 5.07 31.12
C ARG A 205 6.99 4.17 30.66
N ALA A 206 7.26 3.22 29.77
CA ALA A 206 6.26 2.25 29.29
C ALA A 206 5.63 1.44 30.44
N VAL A 207 6.44 0.99 31.40
CA VAL A 207 5.97 0.28 32.60
C VAL A 207 5.10 1.18 33.48
N SER A 208 5.45 2.46 33.61
CA SER A 208 4.69 3.44 34.41
C SER A 208 3.33 3.79 33.79
N GLN A 209 3.22 3.75 32.46
CA GLN A 209 1.97 3.98 31.73
C GLN A 209 0.99 2.81 31.92
N GLY A 210 1.48 1.58 32.10
CA GLY A 210 0.71 0.47 32.67
C GLY A 210 -0.16 -0.35 31.70
N TRP A 211 -0.12 -0.06 30.39
CA TRP A 211 -0.94 -0.71 29.36
C TRP A 211 -0.12 -1.67 28.47
N GLY A 212 -0.44 -1.78 27.17
CA GLY A 212 0.21 -2.69 26.22
C GLY A 212 1.72 -2.42 26.07
N GLU A 213 2.13 -1.16 26.22
CA GLU A 213 3.49 -0.64 26.32
C GLU A 213 4.31 -1.42 27.35
N LYS A 214 3.71 -1.69 28.52
CA LYS A 214 4.39 -2.42 29.59
C LYS A 214 4.68 -3.87 29.18
N LEU A 215 3.71 -4.54 28.53
CA LEU A 215 3.91 -5.91 28.07
C LEU A 215 4.97 -5.98 26.97
N TYR A 216 4.96 -5.03 26.04
CA TYR A 216 5.99 -4.89 25.02
C TYR A 216 7.37 -4.63 25.63
N ALA A 217 7.50 -3.63 26.51
CA ALA A 217 8.76 -3.27 27.16
C ALA A 217 9.37 -4.40 28.00
N LEU A 218 8.55 -5.25 28.62
CA LEU A 218 9.01 -6.41 29.39
C LEU A 218 9.37 -7.61 28.51
N GLY A 219 8.81 -7.71 27.30
CA GLY A 219 9.03 -8.82 26.37
C GLY A 219 10.15 -8.58 25.35
N GLU A 220 10.40 -7.32 24.98
CA GLU A 220 11.35 -6.94 23.94
C GLU A 220 12.80 -7.11 24.43
N ARG A 221 13.59 -7.86 23.65
CA ARG A 221 15.00 -8.20 23.98
C ARG A 221 16.00 -7.64 22.99
N GLY A 222 15.53 -7.01 21.92
CA GLY A 222 16.33 -6.62 20.77
C GLY A 222 16.66 -7.81 19.87
N THR A 223 17.06 -7.47 18.65
CA THR A 223 17.60 -8.44 17.70
C THR A 223 19.10 -8.19 17.56
N PRO A 224 19.98 -9.18 17.81
CA PRO A 224 21.41 -9.02 17.59
C PRO A 224 21.72 -8.59 16.15
N VAL A 225 22.67 -7.67 16.00
CA VAL A 225 23.13 -7.14 14.70
C VAL A 225 23.36 -8.22 13.66
N GLU A 226 24.01 -9.32 14.05
CA GLU A 226 24.34 -10.41 13.12
C GLU A 226 23.08 -11.05 12.51
N LYS A 227 22.02 -11.26 13.31
CA LYS A 227 20.75 -11.81 12.81
C LYS A 227 20.05 -10.89 11.81
N VAL A 228 20.16 -9.57 12.02
CA VAL A 228 19.65 -8.57 11.08
C VAL A 228 20.46 -8.63 9.78
N LEU A 229 21.79 -8.70 9.86
CA LEU A 229 22.66 -8.74 8.68
C LEU A 229 22.59 -10.06 7.91
N GLU A 230 22.29 -11.18 8.56
CA GLU A 230 22.13 -12.51 7.93
C GLU A 230 21.04 -12.53 6.85
N ILE A 231 19.99 -11.72 7.00
CA ILE A 231 18.88 -11.68 6.04
C ILE A 231 19.06 -10.66 4.92
N MET A 232 20.14 -9.87 4.94
CA MET A 232 20.41 -8.79 3.97
C MET A 232 21.05 -9.34 2.69
N PRO A 233 20.43 -9.18 1.51
CA PRO A 233 21.02 -9.66 0.25
C PRO A 233 22.30 -8.90 -0.16
N TYR A 234 22.42 -7.63 0.20
CA TYR A 234 23.60 -6.79 -0.05
C TYR A 234 24.18 -6.31 1.29
N ARG A 235 24.66 -7.26 2.08
CA ARG A 235 25.21 -7.03 3.43
C ARG A 235 26.30 -5.96 3.47
N ASP A 236 27.19 -5.90 2.48
CA ASP A 236 28.30 -4.93 2.43
C ASP A 236 27.82 -3.48 2.22
N ARG A 237 26.54 -3.28 1.88
CA ARG A 237 25.89 -1.97 1.79
C ARG A 237 25.23 -1.54 3.10
N CYS A 238 25.14 -2.42 4.09
CA CYS A 238 24.53 -2.13 5.37
C CYS A 238 25.55 -1.50 6.31
N VAL A 239 25.21 -0.35 6.90
CA VAL A 239 26.01 0.31 7.94
C VAL A 239 25.20 0.34 9.22
N ILE A 240 25.67 -0.40 10.22
CA ILE A 240 25.03 -0.50 11.52
C ILE A 240 25.35 0.73 12.37
N LYS A 241 24.30 1.33 12.95
CA LYS A 241 24.37 2.46 13.86
C LYS A 241 23.76 2.05 15.19
N GLN A 242 24.55 1.34 16.00
CA GLN A 242 24.09 0.76 17.24
C GLN A 242 24.03 1.80 18.37
N GLY A 243 22.86 1.94 18.99
CA GLY A 243 22.62 2.79 20.15
C GLY A 243 21.28 3.54 20.06
N LYS A 244 21.00 4.40 21.05
CA LYS A 244 19.78 5.20 21.06
C LYS A 244 19.83 6.27 19.98
N PHE A 245 18.77 6.35 19.18
CA PHE A 245 18.56 7.42 18.22
C PHE A 245 17.89 8.63 18.92
N PRO A 246 18.24 9.89 18.60
CA PRO A 246 19.15 10.35 17.55
C PRO A 246 20.64 10.45 17.93
N ASP A 247 21.04 10.01 19.12
CA ASP A 247 22.42 10.20 19.61
C ASP A 247 23.49 9.50 18.75
N THR A 248 23.09 8.47 18.00
CA THR A 248 23.93 7.74 17.04
C THR A 248 23.96 8.34 15.64
N PHE A 249 23.26 9.43 15.39
CA PHE A 249 23.22 10.08 14.08
C PHE A 249 24.49 10.89 13.82
N ASP A 250 25.31 10.43 12.88
CA ASP A 250 26.61 11.01 12.54
C ASP A 250 26.80 11.17 11.01
N LEU A 251 25.71 11.06 10.24
CA LEU A 251 25.78 11.03 8.79
C LEU A 251 26.22 12.39 8.23
N GLN A 252 27.26 12.35 7.41
CA GLN A 252 27.72 13.47 6.59
C GLN A 252 27.28 13.20 5.15
N GLY A 253 26.03 13.53 4.82
CA GLY A 253 25.48 13.28 3.49
C GLY A 253 23.97 13.31 3.46
N GLU A 254 23.43 13.23 2.25
CA GLU A 254 21.99 13.29 2.04
C GLU A 254 21.32 11.91 2.15
N LEU A 255 20.03 11.92 2.44
CA LEU A 255 19.15 10.76 2.46
C LEU A 255 18.07 10.92 1.38
N ALA A 256 17.86 9.89 0.58
CA ALA A 256 16.77 9.82 -0.40
C ALA A 256 15.48 9.27 0.23
N LEU A 257 15.62 8.36 1.18
CA LEU A 257 14.50 7.69 1.84
C LEU A 257 14.84 7.35 3.30
N VAL A 258 13.89 7.60 4.19
CA VAL A 258 13.97 7.16 5.58
C VAL A 258 12.70 6.42 6.00
N SER A 259 12.84 5.29 6.69
CA SER A 259 11.77 4.68 7.49
C SER A 259 12.04 4.99 8.97
N LEU A 260 11.05 5.58 9.67
CA LEU A 260 11.13 5.99 11.08
C LEU A 260 10.03 5.28 11.88
N ASP A 261 10.45 4.50 12.87
CA ASP A 261 9.58 3.66 13.70
C ASP A 261 10.09 3.65 15.15
N LEU A 262 9.67 4.65 15.95
CA LEU A 262 10.20 4.89 17.31
C LEU A 262 9.13 4.90 18.42
N ASP A 263 7.86 4.74 18.06
CA ASP A 263 6.66 4.66 18.93
C ASP A 263 6.34 5.88 19.84
N PHE A 264 7.35 6.66 20.25
CA PHE A 264 7.24 7.68 21.27
C PHE A 264 7.37 9.10 20.71
N TYR A 265 6.65 10.04 21.33
CA TYR A 265 6.56 11.43 20.86
C TYR A 265 7.94 12.10 20.78
N GLU A 266 8.73 12.05 21.86
CA GLU A 266 10.01 12.76 21.94
C GLU A 266 11.03 12.21 20.94
N SER A 267 11.14 10.88 20.87
CA SER A 267 12.03 10.17 19.93
C SER A 267 11.66 10.47 18.48
N THR A 268 10.36 10.47 18.17
CA THR A 268 9.84 10.79 16.83
C THR A 268 10.12 12.24 16.46
N LYS A 269 9.77 13.20 17.32
CA LYS A 269 9.95 14.64 17.08
C LYS A 269 11.43 14.98 16.87
N ARG A 270 12.29 14.61 17.81
CA ARG A 270 13.75 14.83 17.69
C ARG A 270 14.34 14.10 16.49
N GLY A 271 13.81 12.93 16.17
CA GLY A 271 14.22 12.18 14.99
C GLY A 271 13.93 12.93 13.70
N LEU A 272 12.73 13.48 13.56
CA LEU A 272 12.36 14.30 12.40
C LEU A 272 13.22 15.56 12.29
N GLU A 273 13.49 16.24 13.41
CA GLU A 273 14.36 17.43 13.45
C GLU A 273 15.79 17.15 12.96
N VAL A 274 16.30 15.94 13.22
CA VAL A 274 17.64 15.53 12.78
C VAL A 274 17.63 15.01 11.33
N LEU A 275 16.62 14.24 10.94
CA LEU A 275 16.55 13.56 9.65
C LEU A 275 16.13 14.50 8.52
N TYR A 276 15.11 15.32 8.73
CA TYR A 276 14.52 16.13 7.67
C TYR A 276 15.49 17.13 7.01
N PRO A 277 16.41 17.79 7.74
CA PRO A 277 17.45 18.61 7.12
C PRO A 277 18.36 17.84 6.16
N HIS A 278 18.61 16.55 6.42
CA HIS A 278 19.47 15.69 5.60
C HIS A 278 18.72 15.01 4.45
N LEU A 279 17.40 15.08 4.41
CA LEU A 279 16.62 14.55 3.29
C LEU A 279 16.88 15.38 2.02
N SER A 280 17.10 14.74 0.89
CA SER A 280 17.20 15.44 -0.40
C SER A 280 15.84 15.93 -0.88
N GLU A 281 15.84 16.98 -1.69
CA GLU A 281 14.66 17.42 -2.45
C GLU A 281 14.11 16.26 -3.31
N GLY A 282 12.81 16.00 -3.20
CA GLY A 282 12.13 14.85 -3.80
C GLY A 282 12.29 13.53 -3.02
N GLY A 283 12.95 13.56 -1.86
CA GLY A 283 13.07 12.44 -0.93
C GLY A 283 11.85 12.28 -0.02
N TYR A 284 11.81 11.15 0.69
CA TYR A 284 10.65 10.76 1.51
C TYR A 284 11.06 10.29 2.91
N ILE A 285 10.25 10.61 3.92
CA ILE A 285 10.31 9.98 5.24
C ILE A 285 8.98 9.28 5.50
N MET A 286 9.01 7.96 5.68
CA MET A 286 7.88 7.17 6.15
C MET A 286 7.92 7.11 7.67
N VAL A 287 6.88 7.57 8.35
CA VAL A 287 6.75 7.48 9.81
C VAL A 287 5.59 6.56 10.15
N HIS A 288 5.87 5.42 10.77
CA HIS A 288 4.88 4.42 11.14
C HIS A 288 4.10 4.81 12.41
N ASP A 289 3.03 4.08 12.74
CA ASP A 289 2.15 4.32 13.90
C ASP A 289 1.44 5.70 13.94
N TYR A 290 1.44 6.43 12.84
CA TYR A 290 0.79 7.74 12.71
C TYR A 290 -0.74 7.70 12.89
N ASN A 291 -1.43 6.62 12.49
CA ASN A 291 -2.88 6.49 12.71
C ASN A 291 -3.24 5.42 13.75
N ASN A 292 -2.30 5.09 14.64
CA ASN A 292 -2.53 4.11 15.68
C ASN A 292 -3.46 4.73 16.74
N LEU A 293 -4.65 4.12 16.92
CA LEU A 293 -5.66 4.63 17.85
C LEU A 293 -5.27 4.39 19.32
N ALA A 294 -4.46 3.38 19.59
CA ALA A 294 -3.97 3.09 20.93
C ALA A 294 -2.74 3.96 21.29
N PHE A 295 -1.97 4.40 20.28
CA PHE A 295 -0.71 5.12 20.46
C PHE A 295 -0.72 6.41 19.65
N THR A 296 -1.16 7.51 20.26
CA THR A 296 -1.30 8.81 19.56
C THR A 296 -0.04 9.68 19.61
N GLU A 297 0.99 9.25 20.34
CA GLU A 297 2.24 10.02 20.54
C GLU A 297 2.95 10.32 19.20
N THR A 298 3.11 9.31 18.34
CA THR A 298 3.71 9.48 17.01
C THR A 298 2.93 10.48 16.16
N LYS A 299 1.61 10.38 16.14
CA LYS A 299 0.74 11.32 15.40
C LYS A 299 0.95 12.76 15.84
N ASN A 300 1.00 12.99 17.15
CA ASN A 300 1.16 14.32 17.70
C ASN A 300 2.53 14.91 17.33
N ALA A 301 3.60 14.12 17.45
CA ALA A 301 4.96 14.53 17.09
C ALA A 301 5.09 14.90 15.61
N VAL A 302 4.55 14.06 14.72
CA VAL A 302 4.59 14.32 13.28
C VAL A 302 3.75 15.55 12.91
N THR A 303 2.54 15.67 13.46
CA THR A 303 1.63 16.78 13.14
C THR A 303 2.27 18.11 13.54
N GLU A 304 2.79 18.19 14.76
CA GLU A 304 3.45 19.40 15.24
C GLU A 304 4.71 19.73 14.42
N PHE A 305 5.55 18.75 14.10
CA PHE A 305 6.69 18.96 13.21
C PHE A 305 6.27 19.48 11.82
N CYS A 306 5.24 18.89 11.22
CA CYS A 306 4.77 19.30 9.90
C CYS A 306 4.19 20.72 9.92
N ASP A 307 3.44 21.08 10.96
CA ASP A 307 2.86 22.41 11.13
C ASP A 307 3.95 23.48 11.34
N GLU A 308 4.93 23.22 12.19
CA GLU A 308 6.04 24.16 12.46
C GLU A 308 6.93 24.38 11.24
N HIS A 309 7.28 23.30 10.53
CA HIS A 309 8.23 23.34 9.43
C HIS A 309 7.55 23.46 8.05
N HIS A 310 6.22 23.56 8.01
CA HIS A 310 5.41 23.66 6.78
C HIS A 310 5.68 22.50 5.82
N VAL A 311 5.79 21.29 6.36
CA VAL A 311 6.10 20.06 5.60
C VAL A 311 4.82 19.40 5.13
N ALA A 312 4.76 19.09 3.84
CA ALA A 312 3.65 18.34 3.28
C ALA A 312 3.76 16.86 3.70
N CYS A 313 2.64 16.28 4.15
CA CYS A 313 2.56 14.88 4.51
C CYS A 313 1.32 14.21 3.92
N VAL A 314 1.44 12.91 3.63
CA VAL A 314 0.38 12.09 3.04
C VAL A 314 0.16 10.87 3.95
N PRO A 315 -0.99 10.76 4.63
CA PRO A 315 -1.30 9.58 5.42
C PRO A 315 -1.57 8.39 4.51
N ILE A 316 -1.10 7.22 4.92
CA ILE A 316 -1.22 5.96 4.19
C ILE A 316 -2.07 5.00 5.00
N PRO A 317 -2.94 4.23 4.32
CA PRO A 317 -3.90 3.42 5.01
C PRO A 317 -3.28 2.03 5.24
N ASP A 318 -2.21 1.85 6.01
CA ASP A 318 -1.55 0.55 6.31
C ASP A 318 -1.77 0.08 7.78
N VAL A 319 -1.19 -1.04 8.21
CA VAL A 319 -1.38 -1.51 9.61
C VAL A 319 -0.84 -0.46 10.57
N ALA A 320 -1.62 -0.08 11.58
CA ALA A 320 -1.35 1.06 12.49
C ALA A 320 -1.20 2.45 11.80
N GLY A 321 -1.10 2.49 10.48
CA GLY A 321 -1.10 3.66 9.62
C GLY A 321 0.21 4.43 9.67
N THR A 322 0.86 4.52 8.53
CA THR A 322 2.05 5.31 8.22
C THR A 322 1.64 6.67 7.67
N VAL A 323 2.51 7.65 7.82
CA VAL A 323 2.46 8.90 7.05
C VAL A 323 3.76 9.09 6.29
N VAL A 324 3.67 9.64 5.08
CA VAL A 324 4.83 9.97 4.25
C VAL A 324 5.02 11.47 4.21
N LEU A 325 6.14 11.95 4.74
CA LEU A 325 6.59 13.32 4.57
C LEU A 325 7.36 13.42 3.25
N VAL A 326 7.13 14.50 2.52
CA VAL A 326 7.78 14.79 1.24
C VAL A 326 8.57 16.09 1.40
N LYS A 327 9.82 16.10 0.90
CA LYS A 327 10.62 17.31 0.81
C LYS A 327 10.67 17.87 -0.60
#